data_AF-A0A432XTC3-F1
#
_entry.id   AF-A0A432XTC3-F1
#
_cell.length_a   1.000
_cell.length_b   1.000
_cell.length_c   1.000
_cell.angle_alpha   90.00
_cell.angle_beta   90.00
_cell.angle_gamma   90.00
#
_symmetry.space_group_name_H-M   'P 1'
#
loop_
_entity.id
_entity.type
_entity.pdbx_description
1 polymer ?
#
loop_
_entity_poly.entity_id
_entity_poly.type
_entity_poly.pdbx_seq_one_letter_code
_entity_poly.pdbx_strand_id
1 'polypeptide(L)'
;MSSSRLLRSTSLPGAIVLGLGSIIGTGAFVSLGFGYALAGDMLLGAILLAAFVALCNGLSSAQLAAVHPVSGGTYEYGYQFLNHDLGFVAGWFFICAKSASAAAAALASAWLLNHYLNWPESAVVGLAVALLVAITALVLGGLKRSNQVNGVLVTLAILSLVLFVIWSWQQPQAALSGLMNNKADAGSASRDVLAAAALLFVAYTGYGRIATMGEEVLNPRHTIPRAIVATMFVVTVLYCAVGMAIVHLAPVTIGDDFILTQLLPAGWVHNLIFIGAILAMLGVALNLVLGVSRVVLAMARRRDLPLGWAKLNLGNTSAPAATLVTAAIMIVIALFGGIKLAWTFSAFTVLIYYSITNLAALQVATEQRFIAKFWSVLGLVGCLSLALMVDVQVITVGVLLLVVGLIWHRYRFAKTY
;
A
#
# COMPACT_ATOMS: atom_id res chain seq x y z
N MET A 1 -1.05 15.22 31.35
CA MET A 1 -1.41 13.86 30.89
C MET A 1 -0.17 13.24 30.25
N SER A 2 0.42 12.23 30.88
CA SER A 2 1.60 11.50 30.35
C SER A 2 1.20 10.82 29.04
N SER A 3 1.67 11.35 27.90
CA SER A 3 1.56 10.64 26.62
C SER A 3 2.41 9.39 26.72
N SER A 4 1.77 8.23 26.80
CA SER A 4 2.43 6.91 26.79
C SER A 4 3.25 6.75 25.50
N ARG A 5 4.53 7.13 25.52
CA ARG A 5 5.46 6.92 24.40
C ARG A 5 5.77 5.42 24.28
N LEU A 6 5.74 4.91 23.06
CA LEU A 6 6.13 3.52 22.79
C LEU A 6 7.63 3.30 23.13
N LEU A 7 7.98 2.09 23.58
CA LEU A 7 9.36 1.73 23.88
C LEU A 7 10.16 1.63 22.56
N ARG A 8 11.23 2.42 22.46
CA ARG A 8 12.17 2.36 21.32
C ARG A 8 12.97 1.07 21.38
N SER A 9 12.65 0.12 20.51
CA SER A 9 13.29 -1.20 20.47
C SER A 9 13.66 -1.66 19.05
N THR A 10 13.18 -0.96 18.01
CA THR A 10 13.39 -1.37 16.62
C THR A 10 14.70 -0.82 16.08
N SER A 11 15.62 -1.73 15.74
CA SER A 11 16.88 -1.43 15.06
C SER A 11 16.71 -1.26 13.54
N LEU A 12 17.75 -0.79 12.86
CA LEU A 12 17.74 -0.60 11.39
C LEU A 12 17.34 -1.88 10.62
N PRO A 13 17.93 -3.07 10.89
CA PRO A 13 17.50 -4.31 10.23
C PRO A 13 16.03 -4.65 10.50
N GLY A 14 15.55 -4.44 11.73
CA GLY A 14 14.15 -4.67 12.09
C GLY A 14 13.20 -3.75 11.32
N ALA A 15 13.57 -2.48 11.16
CA ALA A 15 12.81 -1.52 10.36
C ALA A 15 12.76 -1.90 8.88
N ILE A 16 13.87 -2.39 8.31
CA ILE A 16 13.92 -2.86 6.91
C ILE A 16 13.02 -4.09 6.73
N VAL A 17 13.12 -5.11 7.59
CA VAL A 17 12.28 -6.31 7.53
C VAL A 17 10.79 -5.95 7.62
N LEU A 18 10.44 -5.01 8.50
CA LEU A 18 9.06 -4.55 8.59
C LEU A 18 8.60 -3.79 7.34
N GLY A 19 9.47 -2.93 6.78
CA GLY A 19 9.20 -2.24 5.52
C GLY A 19 8.96 -3.22 4.38
N LEU A 20 9.85 -4.19 4.21
CA LEU A 20 9.71 -5.25 3.22
C LEU A 20 8.39 -6.00 3.39
N GLY A 21 7.97 -6.35 4.62
CA GLY A 21 6.67 -7.02 4.86
C GLY A 21 5.45 -6.15 4.77
N SER A 22 5.63 -4.86 4.59
CA SER A 22 4.55 -3.92 4.30
C SER A 22 4.41 -3.64 2.80
N ILE A 23 5.40 -4.04 2.01
CA ILE A 23 5.51 -3.80 0.56
C ILE A 23 5.27 -5.11 -0.21
N ILE A 24 5.97 -6.17 0.18
CA ILE A 24 5.96 -7.46 -0.49
C ILE A 24 4.69 -8.22 -0.09
N GLY A 25 3.78 -8.35 -1.05
CA GLY A 25 2.45 -8.95 -0.92
C GLY A 25 1.67 -8.66 -2.19
N THR A 26 0.49 -8.09 -2.08
CA THR A 26 -0.38 -7.75 -3.23
C THR A 26 0.34 -6.91 -4.29
N GLY A 27 1.26 -6.03 -3.89
CA GLY A 27 2.09 -5.26 -4.83
C GLY A 27 2.94 -6.13 -5.77
N ALA A 28 3.53 -7.20 -5.26
CA ALA A 28 4.38 -8.09 -6.05
C ALA A 28 3.58 -9.12 -6.85
N PHE A 29 2.52 -9.67 -6.27
CA PHE A 29 1.78 -10.79 -6.87
C PHE A 29 0.61 -10.37 -7.75
N VAL A 30 0.11 -9.13 -7.62
CA VAL A 30 -1.06 -8.63 -8.35
C VAL A 30 -0.70 -7.36 -9.14
N SER A 31 -0.14 -6.35 -8.48
CA SER A 31 0.06 -5.03 -9.11
C SER A 31 1.00 -5.06 -10.32
N LEU A 32 1.98 -5.97 -10.34
CA LEU A 32 2.91 -6.09 -11.48
C LEU A 32 2.19 -6.48 -12.77
N GLY A 33 1.15 -7.33 -12.71
CA GLY A 33 0.40 -7.66 -13.93
C GLY A 33 -0.62 -6.61 -14.32
N PHE A 34 -1.18 -5.83 -13.38
CA PHE A 34 -1.90 -4.60 -13.76
C PHE A 34 -0.98 -3.61 -14.47
N GLY A 35 0.27 -3.49 -14.01
CA GLY A 35 1.29 -2.73 -14.69
C GLY A 35 1.58 -3.27 -16.10
N TYR A 36 1.70 -4.59 -16.26
CA TYR A 36 1.95 -5.22 -17.56
C TYR A 36 0.74 -5.08 -18.50
N ALA A 37 -0.48 -5.25 -18.01
CA ALA A 37 -1.70 -5.12 -18.81
C ALA A 37 -1.85 -3.71 -19.41
N LEU A 38 -1.28 -2.68 -18.75
CA LEU A 38 -1.26 -1.31 -19.24
C LEU A 38 -0.01 -1.01 -20.09
N ALA A 39 1.19 -1.28 -19.57
CA ALA A 39 2.45 -0.85 -20.18
C ALA A 39 3.09 -1.89 -21.11
N GLY A 40 2.62 -3.13 -21.12
CA GLY A 40 3.22 -4.24 -21.87
C GLY A 40 4.72 -4.36 -21.60
N ASP A 41 5.51 -4.37 -22.67
CA ASP A 41 6.97 -4.45 -22.61
C ASP A 41 7.62 -3.24 -21.91
N MET A 42 6.91 -2.12 -21.80
CA MET A 42 7.35 -0.95 -21.07
C MET A 42 7.08 -1.02 -19.56
N LEU A 43 6.66 -2.19 -19.05
CA LEU A 43 6.50 -2.46 -17.62
C LEU A 43 7.71 -2.02 -16.80
N LEU A 44 8.94 -2.29 -17.26
CA LEU A 44 10.14 -1.90 -16.52
C LEU A 44 10.24 -0.37 -16.35
N GLY A 45 9.86 0.39 -17.38
CA GLY A 45 9.79 1.85 -17.31
C GLY A 45 8.77 2.32 -16.28
N ALA A 46 7.59 1.70 -16.24
CA ALA A 46 6.55 2.00 -15.26
C ALA A 46 6.98 1.66 -13.82
N ILE A 47 7.67 0.53 -13.62
CA ILE A 47 8.24 0.12 -12.32
C ILE A 47 9.25 1.17 -11.82
N LEU A 48 10.20 1.56 -12.68
CA LEU A 48 11.23 2.53 -12.31
C LEU A 48 10.64 3.91 -12.02
N LEU A 49 9.63 4.33 -12.79
CA LEU A 49 8.94 5.60 -12.54
C LEU A 49 8.16 5.58 -11.21
N ALA A 50 7.43 4.51 -10.94
CA ALA A 50 6.72 4.32 -9.67
C ALA A 50 7.70 4.30 -8.47
N ALA A 51 8.82 3.58 -8.60
CA ALA A 51 9.87 3.53 -7.59
C ALA A 51 10.49 4.90 -7.34
N PHE A 52 10.74 5.69 -8.38
CA PHE A 52 11.30 7.03 -8.27
C PHE A 52 10.36 7.99 -7.51
N VAL A 53 9.08 8.02 -7.87
CA VAL A 53 8.08 8.86 -7.17
C VAL A 53 7.90 8.37 -5.72
N ALA A 54 7.88 7.06 -5.49
CA ALA A 54 7.83 6.48 -4.15
C ALA A 54 9.06 6.83 -3.30
N LEU A 55 10.25 6.84 -3.88
CA LEU A 55 11.47 7.25 -3.18
C LEU A 55 11.43 8.72 -2.79
N CYS A 56 11.00 9.61 -3.70
CA CYS A 56 10.80 11.03 -3.39
C CYS A 56 9.88 11.22 -2.18
N ASN A 57 8.74 10.51 -2.19
CA ASN A 57 7.77 10.54 -1.11
C ASN A 57 8.28 9.91 0.19
N GLY A 58 9.04 8.83 0.08
CA GLY A 58 9.70 8.16 1.19
C GLY A 58 10.70 9.09 1.89
N LEU A 59 11.48 9.86 1.13
CA LEU A 59 12.42 10.85 1.67
C LEU A 59 11.68 12.02 2.34
N SER A 60 10.62 12.56 1.73
CA SER A 60 9.75 13.57 2.36
C SER A 60 9.14 13.05 3.67
N SER A 61 8.67 11.80 3.67
CA SER A 61 8.10 11.14 4.86
C SER A 61 9.16 10.93 5.95
N ALA A 62 10.38 10.54 5.58
CA ALA A 62 11.50 10.38 6.51
C ALA A 62 11.88 11.69 7.18
N GLN A 63 11.91 12.80 6.41
CA GLN A 63 12.18 14.12 6.97
C GLN A 63 11.12 14.50 8.01
N LEU A 64 9.84 14.37 7.67
CA LEU A 64 8.74 14.69 8.58
C LEU A 64 8.77 13.81 9.83
N ALA A 65 9.02 12.51 9.68
CA ALA A 65 9.13 11.57 10.80
C ALA A 65 10.34 11.87 11.71
N ALA A 66 11.43 12.40 11.16
CA ALA A 66 12.60 12.79 11.94
C ALA A 66 12.37 14.10 12.70
N VAL A 67 11.63 15.05 12.12
CA VAL A 67 11.34 16.36 12.72
C VAL A 67 10.20 16.28 13.73
N HIS A 68 9.14 15.54 13.42
CA HIS A 68 7.95 15.39 14.24
C HIS A 68 7.65 13.89 14.49
N PRO A 69 8.42 13.22 15.37
CA PRO A 69 8.37 11.76 15.55
C PRO A 69 7.15 11.31 16.38
N VAL A 70 5.95 11.54 15.86
CA VAL A 70 4.69 11.09 16.44
C VAL A 70 4.03 10.04 15.55
N SER A 71 3.30 9.13 16.18
CA SER A 71 2.48 8.15 15.49
C SER A 71 1.28 8.81 14.82
N GLY A 72 1.15 8.67 13.50
CA GLY A 72 0.01 9.20 12.74
C GLY A 72 0.33 9.60 11.31
N GLY A 73 1.62 9.69 10.96
CA GLY A 73 2.06 9.92 9.58
C GLY A 73 1.54 11.26 9.05
N THR A 74 1.12 11.29 7.79
CA THR A 74 0.75 12.53 7.11
C THR A 74 -0.50 13.19 7.65
N TYR A 75 -1.38 12.43 8.30
CA TYR A 75 -2.47 13.02 9.06
C TYR A 75 -1.90 14.00 10.10
N GLU A 76 -1.02 13.56 10.99
CA GLU A 76 -0.37 14.44 11.98
C GLU A 76 0.48 15.54 11.33
N TYR A 77 1.21 15.23 10.25
CA TYR A 77 2.02 16.23 9.55
C TYR A 77 1.18 17.33 8.88
N GLY A 78 0.00 16.99 8.35
CA GLY A 78 -0.90 17.96 7.75
C GLY A 78 -1.45 18.94 8.78
N TYR A 79 -1.83 18.46 9.97
CA TYR A 79 -2.23 19.34 11.08
C TYR A 79 -1.09 20.23 11.56
N GLN A 80 0.13 19.68 11.64
CA GLN A 80 1.28 20.38 12.20
C GLN A 80 1.88 21.43 11.25
N PHE A 81 1.97 21.12 9.95
CA PHE A 81 2.74 21.91 8.98
C PHE A 81 1.89 22.61 7.92
N LEU A 82 0.61 22.26 7.78
CA LEU A 82 -0.28 22.82 6.76
C LEU A 82 -1.47 23.51 7.43
N ASN A 83 -2.63 22.87 7.39
CA ASN A 83 -3.86 23.35 7.98
C ASN A 83 -4.76 22.18 8.39
N HIS A 84 -5.81 22.52 9.12
CA HIS A 84 -6.73 21.56 9.69
C HIS A 84 -7.42 20.67 8.63
N ASP A 85 -7.88 21.27 7.53
CA ASP A 85 -8.57 20.55 6.46
C ASP A 85 -7.64 19.55 5.75
N LEU A 86 -6.42 19.95 5.41
CA LEU A 86 -5.45 19.07 4.74
C LEU A 86 -4.97 17.94 5.66
N GLY A 87 -4.85 18.22 6.96
CA GLY A 87 -4.64 17.19 7.97
C GLY A 87 -5.75 16.14 7.95
N PHE A 88 -7.01 16.57 8.03
CA PHE A 88 -8.17 15.67 7.98
C PHE A 88 -8.21 14.87 6.67
N VAL A 89 -8.05 15.53 5.52
CA VAL A 89 -8.05 14.87 4.20
C VAL A 89 -6.98 13.80 4.11
N ALA A 90 -5.79 14.04 4.65
CA ALA A 90 -4.75 13.02 4.72
C ALA A 90 -5.20 11.80 5.56
N GLY A 91 -5.78 12.01 6.73
CA GLY A 91 -6.31 10.90 7.54
C GLY A 91 -7.42 10.12 6.85
N TRP A 92 -8.39 10.85 6.26
CA TRP A 92 -9.53 10.29 5.54
C TRP A 92 -9.09 9.42 4.36
N PHE A 93 -8.22 9.96 3.50
CA PHE A 93 -7.70 9.23 2.34
C PHE A 93 -6.72 8.12 2.71
N PHE A 94 -6.01 8.22 3.83
CA PHE A 94 -5.23 7.09 4.35
C PHE A 94 -6.12 5.90 4.70
N ILE A 95 -7.25 6.15 5.40
CA ILE A 95 -8.22 5.10 5.75
C ILE A 95 -8.79 4.47 4.47
N CYS A 96 -9.20 5.27 3.48
CA CYS A 96 -9.69 4.77 2.20
C CYS A 96 -8.64 3.93 1.47
N ALA A 97 -7.44 4.47 1.27
CA ALA A 97 -6.36 3.83 0.53
C ALA A 97 -5.95 2.48 1.12
N LYS A 98 -5.69 2.47 2.43
CA LYS A 98 -5.18 1.27 3.11
C LYS A 98 -6.27 0.25 3.34
N SER A 99 -7.53 0.66 3.51
CA SER A 99 -8.67 -0.27 3.52
C SER A 99 -8.88 -0.91 2.15
N ALA A 100 -8.77 -0.14 1.06
CA ALA A 100 -8.90 -0.65 -0.29
C ALA A 100 -7.76 -1.61 -0.67
N SER A 101 -6.53 -1.32 -0.25
CA SER A 101 -5.39 -2.24 -0.39
C SER A 101 -5.62 -3.57 0.34
N ALA A 102 -6.22 -3.53 1.54
CA ALA A 102 -6.50 -4.74 2.32
C ALA A 102 -7.65 -5.56 1.70
N ALA A 103 -8.68 -4.88 1.20
CA ALA A 103 -9.77 -5.51 0.45
C ALA A 103 -9.23 -6.20 -0.82
N ALA A 104 -8.40 -5.53 -1.60
CA ALA A 104 -7.74 -6.10 -2.78
C ALA A 104 -6.87 -7.31 -2.42
N ALA A 105 -6.12 -7.26 -1.31
CA ALA A 105 -5.33 -8.38 -0.81
C ALA A 105 -6.20 -9.59 -0.42
N ALA A 106 -7.33 -9.36 0.23
CA ALA A 106 -8.27 -10.41 0.62
C ALA A 106 -8.98 -11.00 -0.60
N LEU A 107 -9.42 -10.18 -1.55
CA LEU A 107 -10.03 -10.63 -2.80
C LEU A 107 -9.06 -11.43 -3.65
N ALA A 108 -7.81 -10.98 -3.80
CA ALA A 108 -6.78 -11.72 -4.53
C ALA A 108 -6.43 -13.05 -3.86
N SER A 109 -6.34 -13.07 -2.52
CA SER A 109 -6.18 -14.32 -1.76
C SER A 109 -7.35 -15.28 -1.97
N ALA A 110 -8.57 -14.76 -1.93
CA ALA A 110 -9.79 -15.54 -2.11
C ALA A 110 -9.92 -16.08 -3.53
N TRP A 111 -9.61 -15.28 -4.54
CA TRP A 111 -9.59 -15.70 -5.94
C TRP A 111 -8.59 -16.85 -6.13
N LEU A 112 -7.40 -16.70 -5.56
CA LEU A 112 -6.34 -17.70 -5.67
C LEU A 112 -6.71 -19.02 -4.98
N LEU A 113 -7.33 -18.96 -3.78
CA LEU A 113 -7.89 -20.12 -3.10
C LEU A 113 -9.04 -20.76 -3.90
N ASN A 114 -9.92 -19.96 -4.48
CA ASN A 114 -11.05 -20.43 -5.27
C ASN A 114 -10.58 -21.22 -6.50
N HIS A 115 -9.50 -20.77 -7.15
CA HIS A 115 -8.89 -21.47 -8.28
C HIS A 115 -8.43 -22.89 -7.92
N TYR A 116 -7.97 -23.11 -6.69
CA TYR A 116 -7.61 -24.45 -6.19
C TYR A 116 -8.81 -25.28 -5.75
N LEU A 117 -9.80 -24.64 -5.12
CA LEU A 117 -10.98 -25.32 -4.59
C LEU A 117 -12.05 -25.59 -5.65
N ASN A 118 -11.97 -24.95 -6.82
CA ASN A 118 -12.93 -25.03 -7.92
C ASN A 118 -14.38 -24.71 -7.49
N TRP A 119 -14.56 -23.72 -6.62
CA TRP A 119 -15.86 -23.22 -6.20
C TRP A 119 -16.44 -22.20 -7.20
N PRO A 120 -17.77 -21.94 -7.18
CA PRO A 120 -18.40 -20.93 -8.04
C PRO A 120 -17.77 -19.55 -7.83
N GLU A 121 -17.61 -18.76 -8.89
CA GLU A 121 -17.01 -17.41 -8.80
C GLU A 121 -17.71 -16.49 -7.80
N SER A 122 -19.03 -16.66 -7.62
CA SER A 122 -19.80 -15.94 -6.59
C SER A 122 -19.30 -16.18 -5.16
N ALA A 123 -18.58 -17.27 -4.91
CA ALA A 123 -18.01 -17.59 -3.60
C ALA A 123 -16.75 -16.77 -3.28
N VAL A 124 -16.06 -16.19 -4.29
CA VAL A 124 -14.80 -15.43 -4.09
C VAL A 124 -15.02 -14.26 -3.13
N VAL A 125 -16.09 -13.48 -3.33
CA VAL A 125 -16.41 -12.34 -2.47
C VAL A 125 -16.73 -12.82 -1.04
N GLY A 126 -17.53 -13.90 -0.91
CA GLY A 126 -17.84 -14.49 0.40
C GLY A 126 -16.59 -14.98 1.13
N LEU A 127 -15.65 -15.60 0.42
CA LEU A 127 -14.37 -16.06 0.97
C LEU A 127 -13.47 -14.87 1.37
N ALA A 128 -13.41 -13.81 0.58
CA ALA A 128 -12.67 -12.60 0.93
C ALA A 128 -13.21 -11.94 2.21
N VAL A 129 -14.54 -11.86 2.35
CA VAL A 129 -15.18 -11.38 3.58
C VAL A 129 -14.85 -12.30 4.75
N ALA A 130 -14.93 -13.62 4.58
CA ALA A 130 -14.57 -14.58 5.64
C ALA A 130 -13.10 -14.42 6.08
N LEU A 131 -12.18 -14.22 5.13
CA LEU A 131 -10.77 -13.96 5.43
C LEU A 131 -10.58 -12.66 6.21
N LEU A 132 -11.24 -11.57 5.81
CA LEU A 132 -11.19 -10.29 6.54
C LEU A 132 -11.75 -10.41 7.96
N VAL A 133 -12.87 -11.14 8.13
CA VAL A 133 -13.45 -11.41 9.44
C VAL A 133 -12.50 -12.24 10.30
N ALA A 134 -11.89 -13.29 9.74
CA ALA A 134 -10.92 -14.12 10.45
C ALA A 134 -9.69 -13.31 10.89
N ILE A 135 -9.11 -12.52 10.00
CA ILE A 135 -7.98 -11.62 10.31
C ILE A 135 -8.38 -10.62 11.40
N THR A 136 -9.59 -10.06 11.33
CA THR A 136 -10.09 -9.11 12.32
C THR A 136 -10.26 -9.78 13.69
N ALA A 137 -10.83 -10.98 13.74
CA ALA A 137 -10.97 -11.76 14.97
C ALA A 137 -9.61 -12.09 15.59
N LEU A 138 -8.63 -12.46 14.76
CA LEU A 138 -7.24 -12.67 15.16
C LEU A 138 -6.62 -11.41 15.80
N VAL A 139 -6.81 -10.24 15.19
CA VAL A 139 -6.34 -8.95 15.74
C VAL A 139 -7.02 -8.63 17.07
N LEU A 140 -8.34 -8.83 17.16
CA LEU A 140 -9.11 -8.59 18.39
C LEU A 140 -8.74 -9.55 19.53
N GLY A 141 -8.38 -10.79 19.19
CA GLY A 141 -7.87 -11.81 20.11
C GLY A 141 -6.50 -11.49 20.73
N GLY A 142 -5.93 -10.32 20.42
CA GLY A 142 -4.72 -9.83 21.06
C GLY A 142 -3.44 -10.35 20.41
N LEU A 143 -3.48 -10.74 19.13
CA LEU A 143 -2.28 -11.02 18.35
C LEU A 143 -1.38 -9.77 18.31
N LYS A 144 -0.45 -9.72 19.26
CA LYS A 144 0.71 -8.84 19.22
C LYS A 144 1.63 -9.44 18.18
N ARG A 145 1.61 -8.88 16.98
CA ARG A 145 2.45 -9.36 15.88
C ARG A 145 3.92 -9.27 16.32
N SER A 146 4.57 -10.42 16.48
CA SER A 146 6.01 -10.46 16.72
C SER A 146 6.73 -10.10 15.41
N ASN A 147 7.78 -9.28 15.50
CA ASN A 147 8.66 -8.98 14.36
C ASN A 147 9.17 -10.27 13.68
N GLN A 148 9.27 -11.37 14.43
CA GLN A 148 9.65 -12.69 13.91
C GLN A 148 8.63 -13.25 12.92
N VAL A 149 7.33 -13.21 13.22
CA VAL A 149 6.28 -13.70 12.32
C VAL A 149 6.27 -12.90 11.02
N ASN A 150 6.42 -11.58 11.11
CA ASN A 150 6.53 -10.74 9.93
C ASN A 150 7.78 -11.09 9.11
N GLY A 151 8.92 -11.30 9.76
CA GLY A 151 10.15 -11.73 9.10
C GLY A 151 9.98 -13.05 8.34
N VAL A 152 9.35 -14.06 8.95
CA VAL A 152 9.09 -15.34 8.29
C VAL A 152 8.21 -15.17 7.05
N LEU A 153 7.10 -14.45 7.16
CA LEU A 153 6.19 -14.21 6.03
C LEU A 153 6.90 -13.49 4.87
N VAL A 154 7.73 -12.50 5.18
CA VAL A 154 8.52 -11.77 4.18
C VAL A 154 9.53 -12.66 3.49
N THR A 155 10.27 -13.45 4.26
CA THR A 155 11.28 -14.36 3.70
C THR A 155 10.62 -15.36 2.76
N LEU A 156 9.49 -15.96 3.12
CA LEU A 156 8.74 -16.86 2.25
C LEU A 156 8.23 -16.16 0.98
N ALA A 157 7.76 -14.92 1.10
CA ALA A 157 7.35 -14.11 -0.04
C ALA A 157 8.52 -13.80 -1.00
N ILE A 158 9.68 -13.43 -0.46
CA ILE A 158 10.88 -13.19 -1.27
C ILE A 158 11.35 -14.48 -1.94
N LEU A 159 11.41 -15.59 -1.21
CA LEU A 159 11.82 -16.88 -1.76
C LEU A 159 10.91 -17.35 -2.90
N SER A 160 9.60 -17.17 -2.77
CA SER A 160 8.64 -17.51 -3.84
C SER A 160 8.84 -16.62 -5.08
N LEU A 161 9.08 -15.32 -4.92
CA LEU A 161 9.37 -14.42 -6.04
C LEU A 161 10.71 -14.73 -6.72
N VAL A 162 11.75 -15.05 -5.94
CA VAL A 162 13.05 -15.46 -6.49
C VAL A 162 12.92 -16.79 -7.25
N LEU A 163 12.18 -17.76 -6.69
CA LEU A 163 11.89 -19.02 -7.36
C LEU A 163 11.14 -18.78 -8.69
N PHE A 164 10.15 -17.88 -8.69
CA PHE A 164 9.44 -17.49 -9.90
C PHE A 164 10.40 -16.94 -10.97
N VAL A 165 11.28 -16.00 -10.61
CA VAL A 165 12.25 -15.40 -11.55
C VAL A 165 13.18 -16.47 -12.14
N ILE A 166 13.75 -17.33 -11.29
CA ILE A 166 14.66 -18.40 -11.74
C ILE A 166 13.93 -19.36 -12.69
N TRP A 167 12.73 -19.80 -12.31
CA TRP A 167 11.93 -20.71 -13.13
C TRP A 167 11.55 -20.09 -14.48
N SER A 168 11.20 -18.80 -14.49
CA SER A 168 10.81 -18.06 -15.70
C SER A 168 11.91 -18.06 -16.75
N TRP A 169 13.16 -17.84 -16.34
CA TRP A 169 14.33 -17.84 -17.24
C TRP A 169 14.73 -19.22 -17.76
N GLN A 170 14.18 -20.30 -17.18
CA GLN A 170 14.37 -21.66 -17.70
C GLN A 170 13.34 -22.02 -18.77
N GLN A 171 12.27 -21.22 -18.91
CA GLN A 171 11.25 -21.44 -19.93
C GLN A 171 11.66 -20.79 -21.25
N PRO A 172 11.26 -21.38 -22.40
CA PRO A 172 11.38 -20.72 -23.69
C PRO A 172 10.73 -19.34 -23.64
N GLN A 173 11.40 -18.35 -24.21
CA GLN A 173 10.81 -17.01 -24.35
C GLN A 173 9.50 -17.14 -25.12
N ALA A 174 8.42 -16.53 -24.61
CA ALA A 174 7.19 -16.43 -25.38
C ALA A 174 7.53 -15.78 -26.72
N ALA A 175 7.10 -16.39 -27.84
CA ALA A 175 7.37 -15.83 -29.16
C ALA A 175 6.96 -14.35 -29.15
N LEU A 176 7.83 -13.49 -29.66
CA LEU A 176 7.61 -12.04 -29.81
C LEU A 176 6.53 -11.75 -30.87
N SER A 177 5.47 -12.56 -30.92
CA SER A 177 4.37 -12.48 -31.86
C SER A 177 3.39 -11.40 -31.39
N GLY A 178 3.74 -10.13 -31.65
CA GLY A 178 2.82 -9.01 -31.42
C GLY A 178 3.44 -7.61 -31.45
N LEU A 179 4.76 -7.49 -31.37
CA LEU A 179 5.45 -6.21 -31.10
C LEU A 179 5.50 -5.20 -32.28
N MET A 180 4.93 -5.54 -33.43
CA MET A 180 4.77 -4.59 -34.55
C MET A 180 3.31 -4.23 -34.88
N ASN A 181 2.31 -4.74 -34.14
CA ASN A 181 0.90 -4.54 -34.50
C ASN A 181 0.05 -3.71 -33.53
N ASN A 182 0.53 -3.37 -32.33
CA ASN A 182 -0.08 -2.26 -31.61
C ASN A 182 0.60 -0.97 -32.06
N LYS A 183 -0.06 -0.26 -32.98
CA LYS A 183 0.09 1.19 -33.14
C LYS A 183 -0.17 1.85 -31.79
N ALA A 184 0.84 1.87 -30.91
CA ALA A 184 0.94 2.94 -29.95
C ALA A 184 1.45 4.13 -30.75
N ASP A 185 0.58 5.08 -31.09
CA ASP A 185 1.04 6.43 -31.34
C ASP A 185 1.97 6.77 -30.16
N ALA A 186 3.14 7.38 -30.40
CA ALA A 186 4.10 7.65 -29.32
C ALA A 186 3.47 8.41 -28.13
N GLY A 187 2.35 9.13 -28.37
CA GLY A 187 1.50 9.74 -27.35
C GLY A 187 0.73 8.77 -26.44
N SER A 188 0.27 7.60 -26.90
CA SER A 188 -0.43 6.61 -26.06
C SER A 188 0.55 5.83 -25.17
N ALA A 189 1.72 5.45 -25.70
CA ALA A 189 2.73 4.70 -24.95
C ALA A 189 3.18 5.40 -23.65
N SER A 190 3.40 6.71 -23.71
CA SER A 190 3.80 7.48 -22.52
C SER A 190 2.69 7.57 -21.48
N ARG A 191 1.43 7.69 -21.91
CA ARG A 191 0.25 7.71 -21.04
C ARG A 191 0.04 6.35 -20.35
N ASP A 192 0.23 5.26 -21.07
CA ASP A 192 0.06 3.90 -20.55
C ASP A 192 1.13 3.57 -19.50
N VAL A 193 2.37 4.00 -19.71
CA VAL A 193 3.45 3.90 -18.70
C VAL A 193 3.12 4.72 -17.45
N LEU A 194 2.58 5.92 -17.61
CA LEU A 194 2.16 6.75 -16.47
C LEU A 194 0.97 6.14 -15.71
N ALA A 195 -0.02 5.59 -16.40
CA ALA A 195 -1.15 4.90 -15.79
C ALA A 195 -0.70 3.63 -15.04
N ALA A 196 0.19 2.84 -15.64
CA ALA A 196 0.82 1.69 -15.00
C ALA A 196 1.61 2.10 -13.76
N ALA A 197 2.42 3.18 -13.85
CA ALA A 197 3.17 3.69 -12.72
C ALA A 197 2.26 4.16 -11.58
N ALA A 198 1.09 4.72 -11.86
CA ALA A 198 0.11 5.11 -10.85
C ALA A 198 -0.39 3.89 -10.04
N LEU A 199 -0.68 2.77 -10.70
CA LEU A 199 -1.09 1.53 -10.02
C LEU A 199 0.08 0.87 -9.26
N LEU A 200 1.26 0.83 -9.88
CA LEU A 200 2.47 0.26 -9.29
C LEU A 200 2.97 1.07 -8.09
N PHE A 201 2.71 2.38 -8.05
CA PHE A 201 3.08 3.23 -6.93
C PHE A 201 2.56 2.67 -5.60
N VAL A 202 1.33 2.13 -5.57
CA VAL A 202 0.72 1.52 -4.38
C VAL A 202 1.60 0.44 -3.79
N ALA A 203 2.22 -0.38 -4.66
CA ALA A 203 3.08 -1.49 -4.26
C ALA A 203 4.27 -1.01 -3.42
N TYR A 204 4.80 0.19 -3.68
CA TYR A 204 5.91 0.76 -2.92
C TYR A 204 5.51 1.42 -1.60
N THR A 205 4.24 1.81 -1.41
CA THR A 205 3.80 2.65 -0.28
C THR A 205 3.95 2.01 1.11
N GLY A 206 4.35 0.74 1.20
CA GLY A 206 4.62 0.07 2.47
C GLY A 206 5.79 0.67 3.27
N TYR A 207 6.67 1.48 2.66
CA TYR A 207 7.66 2.28 3.41
C TYR A 207 7.02 3.19 4.46
N GLY A 208 5.73 3.55 4.29
CA GLY A 208 4.98 4.35 5.23
C GLY A 208 4.97 3.76 6.64
N ARG A 209 5.05 2.43 6.78
CA ARG A 209 5.15 1.77 8.09
C ARG A 209 6.43 2.16 8.81
N ILE A 210 7.56 2.21 8.11
CA ILE A 210 8.82 2.70 8.65
C ILE A 210 8.67 4.17 9.09
N ALA A 211 8.07 5.01 8.24
CA ALA A 211 7.90 6.43 8.52
C ALA A 211 6.98 6.72 9.72
N THR A 212 6.03 5.83 10.02
CA THR A 212 5.11 5.97 11.17
C THR A 212 5.66 5.44 12.50
N MET A 213 6.82 4.78 12.49
CA MET A 213 7.43 4.18 13.69
C MET A 213 8.42 5.10 14.42
N GLY A 214 8.27 6.43 14.28
CA GLY A 214 9.15 7.40 14.95
C GLY A 214 9.28 7.19 16.47
N GLU A 215 8.23 6.64 17.10
CA GLU A 215 8.23 6.32 18.53
C GLU A 215 8.85 4.95 18.86
N GLU A 216 8.88 4.00 17.92
CA GLU A 216 9.32 2.60 18.15
C GLU A 216 10.79 2.36 17.71
N VAL A 217 11.35 3.25 16.87
CA VAL A 217 12.68 3.11 16.24
C VAL A 217 13.79 3.76 17.07
N LEU A 218 14.95 3.09 17.14
CA LEU A 218 16.17 3.64 17.72
C LEU A 218 16.75 4.72 16.80
N ASN A 219 17.04 5.91 17.34
CA ASN A 219 17.56 7.07 16.59
C ASN A 219 16.77 7.38 15.30
N PRO A 220 15.49 7.79 15.39
CA PRO A 220 14.60 7.97 14.23
C PRO A 220 15.20 8.82 13.11
N ARG A 221 15.91 9.90 13.46
CA ARG A 221 16.55 10.84 12.52
C ARG A 221 17.54 10.17 11.55
N HIS A 222 18.21 9.10 11.96
CA HIS A 222 19.19 8.39 11.12
C HIS A 222 18.67 7.05 10.61
N THR A 223 17.90 6.34 11.43
CA THR A 223 17.43 4.99 11.10
C THR A 223 16.30 5.01 10.08
N ILE A 224 15.33 5.92 10.19
CA ILE A 224 14.17 5.97 9.28
C ILE A 224 14.60 6.26 7.83
N PRO A 225 15.40 7.32 7.54
CA PRO A 225 15.80 7.59 6.16
C PRO A 225 16.58 6.41 5.54
N ARG A 226 17.53 5.83 6.28
CA ARG A 226 18.33 4.69 5.83
C ARG A 226 17.47 3.45 5.57
N ALA A 227 16.54 3.16 6.47
CA ALA A 227 15.62 2.04 6.31
C ALA A 227 14.72 2.19 5.08
N ILE A 228 14.18 3.40 4.84
CA ILE A 228 13.36 3.67 3.65
C ILE A 228 14.17 3.49 2.37
N VAL A 229 15.35 4.10 2.24
CA VAL A 229 16.18 3.98 1.03
C VAL A 229 16.60 2.53 0.78
N ALA A 230 17.08 1.82 1.81
CA ALA A 230 17.48 0.43 1.67
C ALA A 230 16.30 -0.48 1.27
N THR A 231 15.13 -0.28 1.88
CA THR A 231 13.92 -1.04 1.55
C THR A 231 13.48 -0.77 0.11
N MET A 232 13.44 0.50 -0.31
CA MET A 232 13.09 0.88 -1.68
C MET A 232 14.04 0.29 -2.72
N PHE A 233 15.35 0.29 -2.43
CA PHE A 233 16.34 -0.30 -3.33
C PHE A 233 16.11 -1.80 -3.51
N VAL A 234 16.00 -2.57 -2.41
CA VAL A 234 15.79 -4.02 -2.45
C VAL A 234 14.49 -4.37 -3.19
N VAL A 235 13.41 -3.66 -2.90
CA VAL A 235 12.11 -3.89 -3.54
C VAL A 235 12.17 -3.56 -5.02
N THR A 236 12.82 -2.47 -5.40
CA THR A 236 12.92 -2.07 -6.81
C THR A 236 13.69 -3.11 -7.61
N VAL A 237 14.82 -3.59 -7.10
CA VAL A 237 15.59 -4.68 -7.75
C VAL A 237 14.72 -5.93 -7.91
N LEU A 238 14.02 -6.32 -6.85
CA LEU A 238 13.14 -7.50 -6.89
C LEU A 238 11.99 -7.32 -7.89
N TYR A 239 11.31 -6.17 -7.90
CA TYR A 239 10.19 -5.90 -8.80
C TYR A 239 10.65 -5.79 -10.25
N CYS A 240 11.82 -5.20 -10.52
CA CYS A 240 12.41 -5.22 -11.86
C CYS A 240 12.70 -6.66 -12.32
N ALA A 241 13.26 -7.51 -11.45
CA ALA A 241 13.52 -8.92 -11.76
C ALA A 241 12.22 -9.69 -12.07
N VAL A 242 11.19 -9.53 -11.25
CA VAL A 242 9.87 -10.15 -11.48
C VAL A 242 9.19 -9.57 -12.72
N GLY A 243 9.29 -8.25 -12.95
CA GLY A 243 8.74 -7.59 -14.12
C GLY A 243 9.37 -8.08 -15.42
N MET A 244 10.70 -8.24 -15.46
CA MET A 244 11.39 -8.85 -16.60
C MET A 244 10.95 -10.31 -16.82
N ALA A 245 10.78 -11.08 -15.74
CA ALA A 245 10.26 -12.44 -15.82
C ALA A 245 8.82 -12.50 -16.36
N ILE A 246 7.95 -11.55 -15.97
CA ILE A 246 6.59 -11.42 -16.53
C ILE A 246 6.66 -11.12 -18.04
N VAL A 247 7.46 -10.13 -18.46
CA VAL A 247 7.63 -9.78 -19.87
C VAL A 247 8.19 -10.95 -20.69
N HIS A 248 9.09 -11.76 -20.11
CA HIS A 248 9.67 -12.94 -20.76
C HIS A 248 8.66 -14.06 -21.00
N LEU A 249 7.72 -14.26 -20.06
CA LEU A 249 6.75 -15.36 -20.08
C LEU A 249 5.41 -15.01 -20.74
N ALA A 250 4.94 -13.78 -20.60
CA ALA A 250 3.55 -13.45 -20.88
C ALA A 250 3.29 -13.21 -22.37
N PRO A 251 2.30 -13.89 -23.00
CA PRO A 251 1.64 -13.37 -24.18
C PRO A 251 0.78 -12.15 -23.81
N VAL A 252 0.54 -11.24 -24.76
CA VAL A 252 0.00 -9.87 -24.58
C VAL A 252 -1.35 -9.79 -23.85
N THR A 253 -2.11 -10.88 -23.72
CA THR A 253 -3.44 -10.86 -23.08
C THR A 253 -3.41 -11.33 -21.64
N ILE A 254 -3.25 -10.38 -20.72
CA ILE A 254 -3.48 -10.57 -19.29
C ILE A 254 -4.88 -10.05 -18.93
N GLY A 255 -5.69 -10.87 -18.24
CA GLY A 255 -7.04 -10.51 -17.80
C GLY A 255 -7.06 -9.51 -16.62
N ASP A 256 -8.25 -8.99 -16.32
CA ASP A 256 -8.46 -7.95 -15.30
C ASP A 256 -8.24 -8.40 -13.85
N ASP A 257 -8.18 -9.71 -13.59
CA ASP A 257 -7.92 -10.31 -12.28
C ASP A 257 -6.55 -11.01 -12.25
N PHE A 258 -5.52 -10.38 -12.79
CA PHE A 258 -4.18 -10.97 -12.84
C PHE A 258 -3.63 -11.33 -11.47
N ILE A 259 -3.10 -12.55 -11.38
CA ILE A 259 -2.23 -13.00 -10.29
C ILE A 259 -1.03 -13.71 -10.92
N LEU A 260 0.17 -13.48 -10.37
CA LEU A 260 1.43 -14.03 -10.86
C LEU A 260 1.39 -15.54 -11.14
N THR A 261 0.65 -16.31 -10.33
CA THR A 261 0.51 -17.76 -10.46
C THR A 261 -0.17 -18.21 -11.76
N GLN A 262 -0.94 -17.33 -12.43
CA GLN A 262 -1.58 -17.63 -13.72
C GLN A 262 -0.56 -17.80 -14.85
N LEU A 263 0.66 -17.28 -14.70
CA LEU A 263 1.75 -17.45 -15.67
C LEU A 263 2.45 -18.81 -15.54
N LEU A 264 2.10 -19.62 -14.53
CA LEU A 264 2.74 -20.91 -14.28
C LEU A 264 1.79 -22.07 -14.60
N PRO A 265 2.27 -23.10 -15.30
CA PRO A 265 1.53 -24.35 -15.42
C PRO A 265 1.37 -25.01 -14.05
N ALA A 266 0.35 -25.85 -13.92
CA ALA A 266 0.13 -26.64 -12.71
C ALA A 266 1.36 -27.51 -12.40
N GLY A 267 1.87 -27.44 -11.17
CA GLY A 267 3.07 -28.15 -10.75
C GLY A 267 3.61 -27.71 -9.39
N TRP A 268 4.73 -28.29 -8.97
CA TRP A 268 5.32 -28.02 -7.65
C TRP A 268 5.76 -26.55 -7.49
N VAL A 269 6.29 -25.93 -8.56
CA VAL A 269 6.69 -24.51 -8.57
C VAL A 269 5.47 -23.61 -8.37
N HIS A 270 4.39 -23.88 -9.12
CA HIS A 270 3.13 -23.17 -8.98
C HIS A 270 2.59 -23.28 -7.54
N ASN A 271 2.61 -24.47 -6.93
CA ASN A 271 2.17 -24.67 -5.54
C ASN A 271 2.99 -23.87 -4.52
N LEU A 272 4.32 -23.81 -4.67
CA LEU A 272 5.18 -23.05 -3.76
C LEU A 272 4.93 -21.54 -3.87
N ILE A 273 4.79 -21.04 -5.10
CA ILE A 273 4.49 -19.61 -5.34
C ILE A 273 3.09 -19.27 -4.86
N PHE A 274 2.11 -20.15 -5.06
CA PHE A 274 0.76 -20.04 -4.54
C PHE A 274 0.74 -19.87 -3.01
N ILE A 275 1.42 -20.76 -2.27
CA ILE A 275 1.52 -20.67 -0.81
C ILE A 275 2.18 -19.35 -0.40
N GLY A 276 3.29 -19.00 -1.07
CA GLY A 276 4.00 -17.74 -0.83
C GLY A 276 3.10 -16.50 -1.05
N ALA A 277 2.34 -16.49 -2.14
CA ALA A 277 1.44 -15.40 -2.50
C ALA A 277 0.31 -15.22 -1.46
N ILE A 278 -0.37 -16.31 -1.07
CA ILE A 278 -1.43 -16.26 -0.05
C ILE A 278 -0.88 -15.76 1.28
N LEU A 279 0.22 -16.34 1.75
CA LEU A 279 0.82 -15.94 3.03
C LEU A 279 1.26 -14.47 3.01
N ALA A 280 1.80 -13.99 1.89
CA ALA A 280 2.19 -12.60 1.73
C ALA A 280 0.98 -11.65 1.72
N MET A 281 -0.07 -11.97 0.95
CA MET A 281 -1.27 -11.15 0.82
C MET A 281 -2.07 -11.09 2.13
N LEU A 282 -2.27 -12.23 2.81
CA LEU A 282 -2.89 -12.28 4.14
C LEU A 282 -2.03 -11.56 5.19
N GLY A 283 -0.71 -11.69 5.09
CA GLY A 283 0.24 -10.98 5.94
C GLY A 283 0.12 -9.46 5.79
N VAL A 284 -0.03 -8.95 4.55
CA VAL A 284 -0.28 -7.54 4.26
C VAL A 284 -1.66 -7.10 4.76
N ALA A 285 -2.72 -7.87 4.52
CA ALA A 285 -4.06 -7.56 5.02
C ALA A 285 -4.08 -7.42 6.55
N LEU A 286 -3.43 -8.33 7.27
CA LEU A 286 -3.25 -8.25 8.73
C LEU A 286 -2.48 -6.97 9.14
N ASN A 287 -1.45 -6.58 8.38
CA ASN A 287 -0.66 -5.36 8.66
C ASN A 287 -1.52 -4.10 8.45
N LEU A 288 -2.38 -4.11 7.44
CA LEU A 288 -3.26 -3.00 7.11
C LEU A 288 -4.41 -2.87 8.12
N VAL A 289 -5.02 -3.97 8.57
CA VAL A 289 -6.01 -3.92 9.66
C VAL A 289 -5.42 -3.25 10.91
N LEU A 290 -4.22 -3.67 11.33
CA LEU A 290 -3.53 -3.06 12.46
C LEU A 290 -3.15 -1.59 12.22
N GLY A 291 -2.66 -1.28 11.02
CA GLY A 291 -2.20 0.07 10.65
C GLY A 291 -3.34 1.09 10.58
N VAL A 292 -4.43 0.74 9.91
CA VAL A 292 -5.60 1.62 9.75
C VAL A 292 -6.32 1.82 11.07
N SER A 293 -6.47 0.77 11.89
CA SER A 293 -7.09 0.88 13.22
C SER A 293 -6.38 1.91 14.12
N ARG A 294 -5.06 2.05 14.02
CA ARG A 294 -4.29 3.06 14.77
C ARG A 294 -4.61 4.48 14.30
N VAL A 295 -4.80 4.69 13.00
CA VAL A 295 -5.17 6.01 12.45
C VAL A 295 -6.62 6.36 12.78
N VAL A 296 -7.54 5.40 12.67
CA VAL A 296 -8.94 5.59 13.10
C VAL A 296 -9.00 5.98 14.58
N LEU A 297 -8.21 5.32 15.44
CA LEU A 297 -8.10 5.68 16.86
C LEU A 297 -7.57 7.11 17.06
N ALA A 298 -6.52 7.51 16.34
CA ALA A 298 -5.95 8.85 16.43
C ALA A 298 -6.95 9.93 15.99
N MET A 299 -7.66 9.72 14.88
CA MET A 299 -8.71 10.61 14.38
C MET A 299 -9.91 10.68 15.34
N ALA A 300 -10.31 9.55 15.94
CA ALA A 300 -11.38 9.53 16.92
C ALA A 300 -11.01 10.29 18.21
N ARG A 301 -9.75 10.22 18.64
CA ARG A 301 -9.24 11.00 19.78
C ARG A 301 -9.21 12.50 19.51
N ARG A 302 -8.91 12.91 18.27
CA ARG A 302 -8.98 14.31 17.82
C ARG A 302 -10.40 14.80 17.54
N ARG A 303 -11.41 13.93 17.62
CA ARG A 303 -12.84 14.19 17.33
C ARG A 303 -13.18 14.41 15.85
N ASP A 304 -12.24 14.14 14.95
CA ASP A 304 -12.51 14.06 13.51
C ASP A 304 -13.43 12.88 13.16
N LEU A 305 -13.36 11.82 13.96
CA LEU A 305 -14.26 10.67 13.92
C LEU A 305 -15.05 10.54 15.25
N PRO A 306 -16.13 9.75 15.29
CA PRO A 306 -16.92 9.56 16.51
C PRO A 306 -16.08 9.10 17.70
N LEU A 307 -16.18 9.82 18.83
CA LEU A 307 -15.47 9.53 20.08
C LEU A 307 -15.66 8.07 20.57
N GLY A 308 -16.79 7.44 20.26
CA GLY A 308 -17.04 6.04 20.58
C GLY A 308 -16.01 5.08 19.99
N TRP A 309 -15.37 5.44 18.88
CA TRP A 309 -14.33 4.64 18.23
C TRP A 309 -12.95 4.78 18.91
N ALA A 310 -12.80 5.75 19.81
CA ALA A 310 -11.57 5.92 20.59
C ALA A 310 -11.53 5.04 21.86
N LYS A 311 -12.60 4.28 22.16
CA LYS A 311 -12.67 3.41 23.34
C LYS A 311 -11.65 2.28 23.25
N LEU A 312 -10.80 2.20 24.27
CA LEU A 312 -9.82 1.13 24.45
C LEU A 312 -10.44 -0.07 25.19
N ASN A 313 -9.89 -1.26 24.96
CA ASN A 313 -10.21 -2.45 25.75
C ASN A 313 -9.70 -2.32 27.19
N LEU A 314 -10.21 -3.18 28.09
CA LEU A 314 -9.88 -3.21 29.53
C LEU A 314 -8.38 -3.35 29.88
N GLY A 315 -7.49 -3.55 28.90
CA GLY A 315 -6.04 -3.56 29.07
C GLY A 315 -5.27 -2.42 28.38
N ASN A 316 -5.93 -1.43 27.78
CA ASN A 316 -5.31 -0.35 26.98
C ASN A 316 -4.41 -0.81 25.81
N THR A 317 -4.48 -2.08 25.41
CA THR A 317 -3.62 -2.67 24.38
C THR A 317 -4.23 -2.67 22.98
N SER A 318 -5.57 -2.58 22.87
CA SER A 318 -6.29 -2.55 21.59
C SER A 318 -7.50 -1.61 21.64
N ALA A 319 -7.92 -1.13 20.48
CA ALA A 319 -9.10 -0.29 20.29
C ALA A 319 -10.14 -1.06 19.45
N PRO A 320 -10.97 -1.93 20.05
CA PRO A 320 -11.84 -2.85 19.31
C PRO A 320 -12.79 -2.14 18.36
N ALA A 321 -13.36 -1.00 18.78
CA ALA A 321 -14.28 -0.24 17.96
C ALA A 321 -13.59 0.29 16.68
N ALA A 322 -12.36 0.82 16.80
CA ALA A 322 -11.57 1.26 15.65
C ALA A 322 -11.23 0.09 14.71
N THR A 323 -10.91 -1.08 15.28
CA THR A 323 -10.65 -2.30 14.50
C THR A 323 -11.88 -2.80 13.76
N LEU A 324 -13.04 -2.84 14.41
CA LEU A 324 -14.31 -3.26 13.81
C LEU A 324 -14.76 -2.32 12.70
N VAL A 325 -14.63 -1.00 12.89
CA VAL A 325 -14.95 -0.01 11.85
C VAL A 325 -13.99 -0.15 10.67
N THR A 326 -12.70 -0.34 10.93
CA THR A 326 -11.70 -0.61 9.89
C THR A 326 -12.08 -1.86 9.07
N ALA A 327 -12.42 -2.95 9.75
CA ALA A 327 -12.85 -4.18 9.10
C ALA A 327 -14.14 -3.98 8.29
N ALA A 328 -15.12 -3.25 8.82
CA ALA A 328 -16.36 -2.93 8.12
C ALA A 328 -16.10 -2.16 6.82
N ILE A 329 -15.21 -1.16 6.85
CA ILE A 329 -14.81 -0.41 5.64
C ILE A 329 -14.16 -1.35 4.62
N MET A 330 -13.23 -2.20 5.07
CA MET A 330 -12.57 -3.18 4.18
C MET A 330 -13.55 -4.18 3.57
N ILE A 331 -14.53 -4.67 4.35
CA ILE A 331 -15.57 -5.58 3.89
C ILE A 331 -16.49 -4.90 2.88
N VAL A 332 -16.93 -3.67 3.14
CA VAL A 332 -17.75 -2.90 2.18
C VAL A 332 -16.98 -2.73 0.87
N ILE A 333 -15.69 -2.36 0.91
CA ILE A 333 -14.89 -2.27 -0.31
C ILE A 333 -14.76 -3.64 -0.99
N ALA A 334 -14.59 -4.73 -0.24
CA ALA A 334 -14.50 -6.08 -0.83
C ALA A 334 -15.81 -6.52 -1.50
N LEU A 335 -16.97 -6.12 -0.97
CA LEU A 335 -18.29 -6.46 -1.52
C LEU A 335 -18.57 -5.79 -2.87
N PHE A 336 -18.07 -4.56 -3.07
CA PHE A 336 -18.38 -3.75 -4.26
C PHE A 336 -17.18 -3.52 -5.20
N GLY A 337 -15.96 -3.78 -4.73
CA GLY A 337 -14.76 -3.15 -5.27
C GLY A 337 -13.97 -3.93 -6.30
N GLY A 338 -14.20 -5.24 -6.53
CA GLY A 338 -13.30 -6.06 -7.38
C GLY A 338 -11.82 -5.99 -6.96
N ILE A 339 -10.93 -6.78 -7.57
CA ILE A 339 -9.49 -6.67 -7.24
C ILE A 339 -8.93 -5.38 -7.86
N LYS A 340 -9.17 -5.19 -9.17
CA LYS A 340 -8.69 -4.04 -9.94
C LYS A 340 -9.23 -2.72 -9.42
N LEU A 341 -10.55 -2.60 -9.24
CA LEU A 341 -11.17 -1.35 -8.79
C LEU A 341 -10.74 -0.99 -7.34
N ALA A 342 -10.64 -1.95 -6.42
CA ALA A 342 -10.10 -1.69 -5.08
C ALA A 342 -8.63 -1.25 -5.12
N TRP A 343 -7.81 -1.86 -5.98
CA TRP A 343 -6.40 -1.48 -6.15
C TRP A 343 -6.24 -0.09 -6.76
N THR A 344 -6.98 0.21 -7.82
CA THR A 344 -6.98 1.53 -8.49
C THR A 344 -7.52 2.63 -7.58
N PHE A 345 -8.56 2.33 -6.79
CA PHE A 345 -9.08 3.25 -5.78
C PHE A 345 -8.05 3.53 -4.67
N SER A 346 -7.30 2.51 -4.26
CA SER A 346 -6.15 2.69 -3.37
C SER A 346 -5.09 3.61 -3.99
N ALA A 347 -4.76 3.41 -5.27
CA ALA A 347 -3.77 4.22 -6.00
C ALA A 347 -4.13 5.71 -5.98
N PHE A 348 -5.35 6.07 -6.38
CA PHE A 348 -5.78 7.46 -6.38
C PHE A 348 -5.70 8.10 -4.98
N THR A 349 -6.34 7.47 -3.99
CA THR A 349 -6.43 8.04 -2.63
C THR A 349 -5.05 8.13 -1.96
N VAL A 350 -4.17 7.16 -2.19
CA VAL A 350 -2.82 7.17 -1.61
C VAL A 350 -1.91 8.21 -2.29
N LEU A 351 -2.08 8.46 -3.60
CA LEU A 351 -1.33 9.50 -4.31
C LEU A 351 -1.69 10.90 -3.77
N ILE A 352 -2.96 11.15 -3.49
CA ILE A 352 -3.37 12.42 -2.86
C ILE A 352 -2.83 12.52 -1.43
N TYR A 353 -2.88 11.44 -0.64
CA TYR A 353 -2.25 11.38 0.68
C TYR A 353 -0.76 11.75 0.63
N TYR A 354 0.01 11.19 -0.31
CA TYR A 354 1.43 11.52 -0.44
C TYR A 354 1.69 12.90 -1.04
N SER A 355 0.77 13.45 -1.84
CA SER A 355 0.82 14.85 -2.25
C SER A 355 0.79 15.79 -1.04
N ILE A 356 -0.10 15.53 -0.07
CA ILE A 356 -0.15 16.28 1.20
C ILE A 356 1.13 16.09 2.02
N THR A 357 1.72 14.90 1.98
CA THR A 357 3.00 14.62 2.64
C THR A 357 4.12 15.50 2.08
N ASN A 358 4.20 15.61 0.76
CA ASN A 358 5.21 16.46 0.13
C ASN A 358 4.97 17.95 0.40
N LEU A 359 3.71 18.39 0.39
CA LEU A 359 3.36 19.76 0.77
C LEU A 359 3.82 20.07 2.21
N ALA A 360 3.54 19.18 3.17
CA ALA A 360 3.99 19.34 4.55
C ALA A 360 5.54 19.35 4.63
N ALA A 361 6.21 18.48 3.87
CA ALA A 361 7.67 18.43 3.83
C ALA A 361 8.31 19.71 3.26
N LEU A 362 7.62 20.45 2.38
CA LEU A 362 8.07 21.75 1.87
C LEU A 362 8.05 22.85 2.94
N GLN A 363 7.17 22.74 3.95
CA GLN A 363 7.05 23.71 5.05
C GLN A 363 8.05 23.49 6.19
N VAL A 364 8.83 22.40 6.15
CA VAL A 364 9.89 22.16 7.14
C VAL A 364 10.96 23.27 7.07
N ALA A 365 11.23 23.89 8.21
CA ALA A 365 12.21 24.97 8.38
C ALA A 365 13.62 24.55 7.93
N THR A 366 14.37 25.51 7.37
CA THR A 366 15.70 25.26 6.78
C THR A 366 16.68 24.61 7.75
N GLU A 367 16.64 24.97 9.03
CA GLU A 367 17.55 24.45 10.08
C GLU A 367 17.32 22.97 10.42
N GLN A 368 16.07 22.50 10.28
CA GLN A 368 15.69 21.12 10.59
C GLN A 368 15.71 20.22 9.35
N ARG A 369 15.84 20.83 8.16
CA ARG A 369 15.81 20.17 6.87
C ARG A 369 17.14 19.49 6.57
N PHE A 370 17.08 18.21 6.22
CA PHE A 370 18.22 17.44 5.72
C PHE A 370 17.94 16.76 4.37
N ILE A 371 16.70 16.86 3.86
CA ILE A 371 16.31 16.47 2.51
C ILE A 371 16.04 17.73 1.69
N ALA A 372 16.70 17.84 0.53
CA ALA A 372 16.56 19.00 -0.35
C ALA A 372 15.10 19.18 -0.81
N LYS A 373 14.65 20.45 -0.94
CA LYS A 373 13.29 20.79 -1.40
C LYS A 373 12.93 20.14 -2.73
N PHE A 374 13.92 19.98 -3.60
CA PHE A 374 13.79 19.33 -4.90
C PHE A 374 13.09 17.97 -4.83
N TRP A 375 13.46 17.11 -3.87
CA TRP A 375 12.83 15.79 -3.71
C TRP A 375 11.35 15.88 -3.34
N SER A 376 10.98 16.82 -2.47
CA SER A 376 9.57 17.05 -2.12
C SER A 376 8.78 17.65 -3.29
N VAL A 377 9.37 18.53 -4.09
CA VAL A 377 8.72 19.07 -5.30
C VAL A 377 8.49 17.96 -6.32
N LEU A 378 9.50 17.14 -6.60
CA LEU A 378 9.37 16.00 -7.51
C LEU A 378 8.32 14.98 -7.03
N GLY A 379 8.30 14.67 -5.73
CA GLY A 379 7.29 13.82 -5.14
C GLY A 379 5.88 14.39 -5.28
N LEU A 380 5.71 15.69 -5.06
CA LEU A 380 4.42 16.37 -5.21
C LEU A 380 3.93 16.33 -6.66
N VAL A 381 4.78 16.74 -7.61
CA VAL A 381 4.44 16.76 -9.03
C VAL A 381 4.18 15.34 -9.52
N GLY A 382 5.01 14.37 -9.13
CA GLY A 382 4.84 12.96 -9.47
C GLY A 382 3.55 12.37 -8.92
N CYS A 383 3.18 12.67 -7.67
CA CYS A 383 1.92 12.18 -7.13
C CYS A 383 0.69 12.77 -7.85
N LEU A 384 0.69 14.08 -8.09
CA LEU A 384 -0.42 14.74 -8.77
C LEU A 384 -0.53 14.30 -10.23
N SER A 385 0.59 14.17 -10.95
CA SER A 385 0.59 13.71 -12.33
C SER A 385 0.08 12.28 -12.44
N LEU A 386 0.56 11.37 -11.59
CA LEU A 386 0.09 9.98 -11.57
C LEU A 386 -1.37 9.87 -11.14
N ALA A 387 -1.85 10.71 -10.21
CA ALA A 387 -3.24 10.71 -9.78
C ALA A 387 -4.22 11.05 -10.91
N LEU A 388 -3.81 11.91 -11.86
CA LEU A 388 -4.59 12.26 -13.04
C LEU A 388 -4.63 11.15 -14.10
N MET A 389 -3.74 10.16 -14.00
CA MET A 389 -3.65 9.04 -14.94
C MET A 389 -4.50 7.84 -14.51
N VAL A 390 -5.08 7.92 -13.32
CA VAL A 390 -6.03 6.92 -12.81
C VAL A 390 -7.36 7.02 -13.56
N ASP A 391 -8.12 5.92 -13.61
CA ASP A 391 -9.44 5.87 -14.23
C ASP A 391 -10.37 6.99 -13.73
N VAL A 392 -11.04 7.67 -14.66
CA VAL A 392 -11.96 8.78 -14.39
C VAL A 392 -13.09 8.38 -13.45
N GLN A 393 -13.59 7.13 -13.53
CA GLN A 393 -14.62 6.64 -12.61
C GLN A 393 -14.09 6.62 -11.18
N VAL A 394 -12.85 6.15 -10.99
CA VAL A 394 -12.19 6.09 -9.67
C VAL A 394 -11.88 7.49 -9.14
N ILE A 395 -11.41 8.39 -10.00
CA ILE A 395 -11.19 9.80 -9.64
C ILE A 395 -12.51 10.41 -9.17
N THR A 396 -13.61 10.18 -9.90
CA THR A 396 -14.93 10.72 -9.56
C THR A 396 -15.41 10.21 -8.20
N VAL A 397 -15.33 8.90 -7.96
CA VAL A 397 -15.66 8.29 -6.65
C VAL A 397 -14.77 8.83 -5.54
N GLY A 398 -13.46 8.98 -5.79
CA GLY A 398 -12.52 9.54 -4.83
C GLY A 398 -12.79 11.00 -4.48
N VAL A 399 -13.16 11.82 -5.47
CA VAL A 399 -13.57 13.22 -5.26
C VAL A 399 -14.91 13.30 -4.52
N LEU A 400 -15.89 12.45 -4.85
CA LEU A 400 -17.15 12.38 -4.10
C LEU A 400 -16.89 12.01 -2.63
N LEU A 401 -16.03 11.02 -2.38
CA LEU A 401 -15.64 10.64 -1.02
C LEU A 401 -14.87 11.74 -0.29
N LEU A 402 -14.08 12.55 -1.00
CA LEU A 402 -13.45 13.75 -0.43
C LEU A 402 -14.48 14.76 0.00
N VAL A 403 -15.45 15.07 -0.86
CA VAL A 403 -16.54 16.02 -0.57
C VAL A 403 -17.36 15.55 0.63
N VAL A 404 -17.75 14.27 0.66
CA VAL A 404 -18.45 13.67 1.81
C VAL A 404 -17.61 13.79 3.09
N GLY A 405 -16.31 13.47 3.02
CA GLY A 405 -15.39 13.61 4.14
C GLY A 405 -15.30 15.05 4.65
N LEU A 406 -15.20 16.04 3.76
CA LEU A 406 -15.13 17.46 4.13
C LEU A 406 -16.45 17.98 4.71
N ILE A 407 -17.60 17.55 4.19
CA ILE A 407 -18.91 17.87 4.77
C ILE A 407 -19.01 17.29 6.19
N TRP A 408 -18.60 16.03 6.36
CA TRP A 408 -18.55 15.38 7.67
C TRP A 408 -17.64 16.14 8.64
N HIS A 409 -16.44 16.50 8.18
CA HIS A 409 -15.45 17.22 8.97
C HIS A 409 -16.00 18.57 9.44
N ARG A 410 -16.60 19.36 8.53
CA ARG A 410 -17.22 20.65 8.87
C ARG A 410 -18.39 20.51 9.84
N TYR A 411 -19.25 19.51 9.64
CA TYR A 411 -20.37 19.23 10.54
C TYR A 411 -19.91 18.86 11.95
N ARG A 412 -18.82 18.10 12.07
CA ARG A 412 -18.21 17.74 13.35
C ARG A 412 -17.47 18.90 13.99
N PHE A 413 -16.78 19.70 13.21
CA PHE A 413 -16.09 20.90 13.67
C PHE A 413 -17.07 21.87 14.35
N ALA A 414 -18.19 22.17 13.67
CA ALA A 414 -19.23 23.07 14.17
C ALA A 414 -20.00 22.57 15.40
N LYS A 415 -19.84 21.29 15.79
CA LYS A 415 -20.42 20.73 17.02
C LYS A 415 -19.45 20.70 18.20
N THR A 416 -18.16 20.91 17.94
CA THR A 416 -17.09 20.72 18.93
C THR A 416 -16.56 22.05 19.45
N TYR A 417 -16.75 23.12 18.68
CA TYR A 417 -16.50 24.52 18.98
C TYR A 417 -17.76 25.31 18.64
#